data_AF-A0A938UWB4-F1
#
_entry.id   AF-A0A938UWB4-F1
#
_cell.length_a   1.000
_cell.length_b   1.000
_cell.length_c   1.000
_cell.angle_alpha   90.00
_cell.angle_beta   90.00
_cell.angle_gamma   90.00
#
_symmetry.space_group_name_H-M   'P 1'
#
loop_
_entity.id
_entity.type
_entity.pdbx_description
1 polymer ?
#
loop_
_entity_poly.entity_id
_entity_poly.type
_entity_poly.pdbx_seq_one_letter_code
_entity_poly.pdbx_strand_id
1 'polypeptide(L)'
;MVSGAFAQEKDYTFKVGYGDVKFTHQKHAETYKISCEKCHHELKGKKPGTAAQGCKKCHKAKAEGKTLGTKDAYHGSCKTCHDDLKKAGKPTGPAGCTQCHVKAKK
;
A
#
# COMPACT_ATOMS: atom_id res chain seq x y z
N MET A 1 -19.52 9.13 19.14
CA MET A 1 -18.11 8.81 19.43
C MET A 1 -17.96 7.30 19.26
N VAL A 2 -17.58 6.82 18.07
CA VAL A 2 -17.46 5.36 17.84
C VAL A 2 -16.07 4.92 18.30
N SER A 3 -15.99 4.50 19.56
CA SER A 3 -14.86 3.77 20.11
C SER A 3 -15.02 2.31 19.70
N GLY A 4 -14.11 1.82 18.84
CA GLY A 4 -14.17 0.46 18.32
C GLY A 4 -12.92 0.06 17.53
N ALA A 5 -11.83 -0.20 18.25
CA ALA A 5 -10.78 -1.18 17.93
C ALA A 5 -9.94 -1.11 16.64
N PHE A 6 -10.04 -0.09 15.79
CA PHE A 6 -9.02 0.15 14.75
C PHE A 6 -8.79 1.65 14.56
N ALA A 7 -8.06 2.27 15.50
CA ALA A 7 -7.24 3.40 15.11
C ALA A 7 -6.24 2.84 14.10
N GLN A 8 -6.50 2.99 12.79
CA GLN A 8 -5.49 2.66 11.79
C GLN A 8 -4.22 3.37 12.21
N GLU A 9 -3.14 2.62 12.44
CA GLU A 9 -1.82 3.19 12.64
C GLU A 9 -1.60 4.21 11.52
N LYS A 10 -1.50 5.49 11.89
CA LYS A 10 -1.47 6.62 10.96
C LYS A 10 -0.37 6.42 9.90
N ASP A 11 0.71 5.77 10.34
CA ASP A 11 1.85 5.36 9.55
C ASP A 11 2.19 3.89 9.82
N TYR A 12 2.31 3.09 8.76
CA TYR A 12 2.76 1.70 8.81
C TYR A 12 4.14 1.58 8.15
N THR A 13 5.06 0.84 8.77
CA THR A 13 6.39 0.60 8.20
C THR A 13 6.52 -0.85 7.72
N PHE A 14 6.67 -1.05 6.42
CA PHE A 14 7.04 -2.34 5.86
C PHE A 14 8.54 -2.57 6.05
N LYS A 15 8.87 -3.50 6.95
CA LYS A 15 10.23 -4.05 7.10
C LYS A 15 10.53 -5.00 5.94
N VAL A 16 11.47 -4.63 5.07
CA VAL A 16 11.94 -5.46 3.95
C VAL A 16 13.45 -5.34 3.78
N GLY A 17 14.10 -6.41 3.30
CA GLY A 17 15.57 -6.50 3.26
C GLY A 17 16.29 -5.46 2.40
N TYR A 18 15.57 -4.73 1.55
CA TYR A 18 16.12 -3.67 0.69
C TYR A 18 16.06 -2.27 1.30
N GLY A 19 15.54 -2.14 2.53
CA GLY A 19 15.31 -0.88 3.22
C GLY A 19 13.85 -0.72 3.61
N ASP A 20 13.61 -0.06 4.74
CA ASP A 20 12.28 0.12 5.30
C ASP A 20 11.44 1.02 4.39
N VAL A 21 10.18 0.66 4.21
CA VAL A 21 9.21 1.46 3.45
C VAL A 21 8.16 1.98 4.40
N LYS A 22 8.14 3.29 4.62
CA LYS A 22 7.09 3.95 5.39
C LYS A 22 5.89 4.24 4.50
N PHE A 23 4.71 3.86 4.96
CA PHE A 23 3.44 4.07 4.27
C PHE A 23 2.47 4.81 5.18
N THR A 24 2.01 5.97 4.72
CA THR A 24 1.11 6.83 5.47
C THR A 24 -0.33 6.55 5.03
N HIS A 25 -1.05 5.65 5.72
CA HIS A 25 -2.39 5.25 5.28
C HIS A 25 -3.35 6.44 5.26
N GLN A 26 -3.27 7.30 6.28
CA GLN A 26 -4.13 8.48 6.42
C GLN A 26 -4.01 9.44 5.23
N LYS A 27 -2.78 9.70 4.72
CA LYS A 27 -2.62 10.58 3.55
C LYS A 27 -3.31 10.01 2.31
N HIS A 28 -3.22 8.71 2.08
CA HIS A 28 -3.84 8.08 0.92
C HIS A 28 -5.37 8.10 1.03
N ALA A 29 -5.91 7.75 2.20
CA ALA A 29 -7.35 7.66 2.42
C ALA A 29 -8.02 9.03 2.59
N GLU A 30 -7.47 9.92 3.43
CA GLU A 30 -8.13 11.17 3.81
C GLU A 30 -7.66 12.37 2.99
N THR A 31 -6.35 12.51 2.76
CA THR A 31 -5.80 13.67 2.03
C THR A 31 -6.00 13.52 0.53
N TYR A 32 -5.64 12.38 -0.04
CA TYR A 32 -5.75 12.10 -1.46
C TYR A 32 -7.07 11.41 -1.86
N LYS A 33 -7.92 11.08 -0.87
CA LYS A 33 -9.25 10.50 -1.08
C LYS A 33 -9.25 9.25 -1.98
N ILE A 34 -8.21 8.43 -1.87
CA ILE A 34 -8.08 7.18 -2.63
C ILE A 34 -9.03 6.15 -2.01
N SER A 35 -9.90 5.55 -2.83
CA SER A 35 -10.82 4.50 -2.38
C SER A 35 -10.05 3.32 -1.77
N CYS A 36 -10.56 2.77 -0.66
CA CYS A 36 -10.02 1.59 0.01
C CYS A 36 -9.80 0.43 -0.97
N GLU A 37 -10.73 0.24 -1.89
CA GLU A 37 -10.74 -0.83 -2.89
C GLU A 37 -9.66 -0.69 -3.96
N LYS A 38 -8.98 0.47 -4.02
CA LYS A 38 -7.84 0.66 -4.92
C LYS A 38 -6.64 -0.16 -4.47
N CYS A 39 -6.44 -0.31 -3.16
CA CYS A 39 -5.37 -1.11 -2.56
C CYS A 39 -5.91 -2.44 -2.02
N HIS A 40 -6.97 -2.38 -1.23
CA HIS A 40 -7.70 -3.53 -0.73
C HIS A 40 -8.73 -4.02 -1.75
N HIS A 41 -8.22 -4.45 -2.90
CA HIS A 41 -9.06 -4.87 -4.03
C HIS A 41 -9.96 -6.07 -3.71
N GLU A 42 -9.66 -6.82 -2.65
CA GLU A 42 -10.51 -7.88 -2.13
C GLU A 42 -11.84 -7.37 -1.56
N LEU A 43 -11.94 -6.08 -1.23
CA LEU A 43 -13.17 -5.47 -0.72
C LEU A 43 -14.20 -5.21 -1.83
N LYS A 44 -13.81 -5.31 -3.09
CA LYS A 44 -14.74 -5.12 -4.23
C LYS A 44 -15.91 -6.09 -4.15
N GLY A 45 -17.11 -5.54 -4.10
CA GLY A 45 -18.36 -6.30 -3.97
C GLY A 45 -18.59 -6.91 -2.58
N LYS A 46 -17.80 -6.54 -1.56
CA LYS A 46 -18.05 -6.93 -0.17
C LYS A 46 -18.91 -5.89 0.55
N LYS A 47 -19.54 -6.32 1.65
CA LYS A 47 -20.41 -5.45 2.45
C LYS A 47 -19.61 -4.29 3.06
N PRO A 48 -20.18 -3.07 3.14
CA PRO A 48 -19.56 -1.97 3.88
C PRO A 48 -19.19 -2.39 5.31
N GLY A 49 -18.02 -1.98 5.77
CA GLY A 49 -17.49 -2.38 7.08
C GLY A 49 -16.76 -3.74 7.09
N THR A 50 -16.64 -4.43 5.95
CA THR A 50 -15.78 -5.61 5.86
C THR A 50 -14.33 -5.23 6.16
N ALA A 51 -13.71 -5.94 7.10
CA ALA A 51 -12.32 -5.71 7.48
C ALA A 51 -11.37 -6.04 6.31
N ALA A 52 -10.50 -5.08 6.01
CA ALA A 52 -9.46 -5.21 5.01
C ALA A 52 -8.37 -6.19 5.46
N GLN A 53 -7.76 -6.91 4.53
CA GLN A 53 -6.70 -7.86 4.83
C GLN A 53 -5.33 -7.33 4.41
N GLY A 54 -4.29 -7.69 5.17
CA GLY A 54 -2.91 -7.38 4.80
C GLY A 54 -2.49 -8.14 3.54
N CYS A 55 -1.75 -7.49 2.64
CA CYS A 55 -1.40 -8.01 1.32
C CYS A 55 -0.76 -9.41 1.37
N LYS A 56 0.11 -9.64 2.37
CA LYS A 56 0.85 -10.91 2.58
C LYS A 56 -0.03 -12.09 2.98
N LYS A 57 -1.32 -11.86 3.27
CA LYS A 57 -2.26 -12.94 3.54
C LYS A 57 -2.46 -13.81 2.31
N CYS A 58 -2.56 -13.20 1.14
CA CYS A 58 -2.69 -13.88 -0.16
C CYS A 58 -1.43 -13.75 -1.02
N HIS A 59 -0.85 -12.56 -1.14
CA HIS A 59 0.36 -12.33 -1.94
C HIS A 59 1.61 -12.78 -1.16
N LYS A 60 1.94 -14.06 -1.25
CA LYS A 60 3.14 -14.65 -0.64
C LYS A 60 4.42 -14.24 -1.35
N ALA A 61 5.58 -14.61 -0.81
CA ALA A 61 6.87 -14.19 -1.36
C ALA A 61 7.05 -14.56 -2.83
N LYS A 62 6.53 -15.73 -3.24
CA LYS A 62 6.45 -16.17 -4.64
C LYS A 62 5.01 -16.10 -5.12
N ALA A 63 4.84 -15.96 -6.43
CA ALA A 63 3.53 -16.06 -7.06
C ALA A 63 2.98 -17.49 -6.92
N GLU A 64 1.66 -17.60 -6.73
CA GLU A 64 0.95 -18.86 -6.58
C GLU A 64 -0.31 -18.84 -7.44
N GLY A 65 -0.35 -19.68 -8.48
CA GLY A 65 -1.43 -19.68 -9.46
C GLY A 65 -1.61 -18.30 -10.12
N LYS A 66 -2.80 -17.70 -9.91
CA LYS A 66 -3.13 -16.36 -10.43
C LYS A 66 -2.76 -15.22 -9.47
N THR A 67 -2.24 -15.54 -8.29
CA THR A 67 -1.88 -14.56 -7.26
C THR A 67 -0.43 -14.13 -7.42
N LEU A 68 -0.22 -12.83 -7.60
CA LEU A 68 1.11 -12.23 -7.70
C LEU A 68 1.94 -12.44 -6.43
N GLY A 69 3.27 -12.52 -6.58
CA GLY A 69 4.16 -12.46 -5.43
C GLY A 69 4.08 -11.10 -4.72
N THR A 70 4.44 -11.06 -3.43
CA THR A 70 4.37 -9.88 -2.57
C THR A 70 5.07 -8.69 -3.21
N LYS A 71 6.26 -8.92 -3.78
CA LYS A 71 7.05 -7.89 -4.44
C LYS A 71 6.27 -7.25 -5.59
N ASP A 72 5.71 -8.07 -6.47
CA ASP A 72 5.02 -7.59 -7.68
C ASP A 72 3.67 -6.97 -7.33
N ALA A 73 2.99 -7.45 -6.29
CA ALA A 73 1.76 -6.84 -5.79
C ALA A 73 2.02 -5.39 -5.29
N TYR A 74 3.09 -5.17 -4.52
CA TYR A 74 3.43 -3.82 -4.05
C TYR A 74 3.93 -2.92 -5.18
N HIS A 75 4.84 -3.38 -6.03
CA HIS A 75 5.34 -2.54 -7.13
C HIS A 75 4.26 -2.29 -8.20
N GLY A 76 3.43 -3.28 -8.49
CA GLY A 76 2.33 -3.19 -9.46
C GLY A 76 1.21 -2.25 -9.01
N SER A 77 1.01 -2.08 -7.70
CA SER A 77 0.00 -1.16 -7.15
C SER A 77 0.60 0.21 -6.79
N CYS A 78 1.56 0.23 -5.85
CA CYS A 78 2.10 1.47 -5.28
C CYS A 78 2.96 2.23 -6.29
N LYS A 79 3.95 1.55 -6.88
CA LYS A 79 4.92 2.19 -7.79
C LYS A 79 4.24 2.62 -9.09
N THR A 80 3.42 1.76 -9.69
CA THR A 80 2.67 2.08 -10.92
C THR A 80 1.80 3.31 -10.74
N CYS A 81 1.01 3.39 -9.65
CA CYS A 81 0.16 4.57 -9.42
C CYS A 81 1.01 5.85 -9.28
N HIS A 82 2.14 5.77 -8.57
CA HIS A 82 3.02 6.93 -8.41
C HIS A 82 3.71 7.33 -9.72
N ASP A 83 4.17 6.35 -10.51
CA ASP A 83 4.78 6.57 -11.82
C ASP A 83 3.79 7.20 -12.80
N ASP A 84 2.55 6.74 -12.82
CA ASP A 84 1.52 7.26 -13.72
C ASP A 84 1.17 8.71 -13.38
N LEU A 85 1.05 9.03 -12.08
CA LEU A 85 0.88 10.41 -11.64
C LEU A 85 2.10 11.28 -11.98
N LYS A 86 3.33 10.73 -11.84
CA LYS A 86 4.58 11.42 -12.20
C LYS A 86 4.61 11.75 -13.70
N LYS A 87 4.29 10.77 -14.56
CA LYS A 87 4.22 10.94 -16.02
C LYS A 87 3.14 11.95 -16.41
N ALA A 88 2.03 11.99 -15.69
CA ALA A 88 0.96 12.96 -15.88
C ALA A 88 1.27 14.35 -15.31
N GLY A 89 2.47 14.58 -14.76
CA GLY A 89 2.86 15.86 -14.15
C GLY A 89 2.05 16.22 -12.90
N LYS A 90 1.39 15.24 -12.27
CA LYS A 90 0.58 15.44 -11.06
C LYS A 90 1.42 15.26 -9.79
N PRO A 91 1.04 15.91 -8.69
CA PRO A 91 1.62 15.64 -7.38
C PRO A 91 1.52 14.14 -7.06
N THR A 92 2.64 13.55 -6.66
CA THR A 92 2.74 12.11 -6.43
C THR A 92 3.76 11.81 -5.33
N GLY A 93 3.66 10.61 -4.79
CA GLY A 93 4.61 10.09 -3.82
C GLY A 93 5.92 9.59 -4.45
N PRO A 94 6.78 8.94 -3.66
CA PRO A 94 8.05 8.41 -4.10
C PRO A 94 7.88 7.34 -5.19
N ALA A 95 8.65 7.43 -6.27
CA ALA A 95 8.58 6.52 -7.41
C ALA A 95 9.90 5.77 -7.67
N GLY A 96 11.03 6.32 -7.21
CA GLY A 96 12.35 5.71 -7.28
C GLY A 96 12.59 4.68 -6.17
N CYS A 97 13.42 3.68 -6.44
CA CYS A 97 13.68 2.55 -5.56
C CYS A 97 14.12 3.00 -4.15
N THR A 98 15.06 3.94 -4.06
CA THR A 98 15.61 4.47 -2.80
C THR A 98 14.74 5.52 -2.14
N GLN A 99 13.71 6.02 -2.83
CA GLN A 99 12.76 6.97 -2.27
C GLN A 99 11.71 6.28 -1.39
N CYS A 100 11.39 5.02 -1.73
CA CYS A 100 10.56 4.15 -0.89
C CYS A 100 11.41 3.31 0.07
N HIS A 101 12.45 2.64 -0.43
CA HIS A 101 13.31 1.77 0.36
C HIS A 101 14.44 2.55 1.01
N VAL A 102 14.17 3.08 2.19
CA VAL A 102 15.15 3.85 2.96
C VAL A 102 15.91 2.88 3.84
N LYS A 103 17.20 2.67 3.52
CA LYS A 103 18.11 1.99 4.45
C LYS A 103 18.24 2.85 5.70
N ALA A 104 18.12 2.23 6.88
CA ALA A 104 18.47 2.92 8.11
C ALA A 104 19.90 3.47 7.96
N LYS A 105 20.10 4.76 8.24
CA LYS A 105 21.44 5.30 8.35
C LYS A 105 22.15 4.53 9.47
N LYS A 106 23.30 3.95 9.15
CA LYS A 106 24.20 3.37 10.16
C LYS A 106 24.73 4.49 11.04
#